data_AF-A5DQ94-F1
#
_entry.id   AF-A5DQ94-F1
#
_cell.length_a   1.000
_cell.length_b   1.000
_cell.length_c   1.000
_cell.angle_alpha   90.00
_cell.angle_beta   90.00
_cell.angle_gamma   90.00
#
_symmetry.space_group_name_H-M   'P 1'
#
loop_
_entity.id
_entity.type
_entity.pdbx_description
1 polymer ?
#
loop_
_entity_poly.entity_id
_entity_poly.type
_entity_poly.pdbx_seq_one_letter_code
_entity_poly.pdbx_strand_id
1 'polypeptide(L)'
;MRFHAAEASLRKYANNYFHYHIAARVSAHPCPVNEHEVKFIYDNLQKVAPIEYFRFSKGSMGNPYGTQLKVIFSSGVTHLNPYDDINKVFLPEEFVSVPSTDSQYTEVLQFQQSQICNKLHSICAIPRHSYIQNLAGYLKGAEALPYKYQLIRNQSQFNNFSVSDSSVEQPFCIISAGEKKIDPKTCETFKESIRHNFEKFHKLQFAIDVGSDAVRQLTI
;
A
#
# COMPACT_ATOMS: atom_id res chain seq x y z
N MET A 1 -2.01 -40.62 -9.26
CA MET A 1 -0.64 -40.13 -9.56
C MET A 1 -0.62 -38.83 -10.39
N ARG A 2 -1.32 -38.72 -11.53
CA ARG A 2 -1.30 -37.49 -12.37
C ARG A 2 -1.82 -36.21 -11.68
N PHE A 3 -2.83 -36.32 -10.82
CA PHE A 3 -3.39 -35.18 -10.07
C PHE A 3 -2.40 -34.52 -9.11
N HIS A 4 -1.58 -35.31 -8.40
CA HIS A 4 -0.58 -34.76 -7.46
C HIS A 4 0.57 -34.03 -8.17
N ALA A 5 0.96 -34.48 -9.38
CA ALA A 5 1.98 -33.81 -10.17
C ALA A 5 1.51 -32.45 -10.71
N ALA A 6 0.24 -32.37 -11.16
CA ALA A 6 -0.36 -31.12 -11.60
C ALA A 6 -0.51 -30.11 -10.45
N GLU A 7 -0.96 -30.57 -9.28
CA GLU A 7 -1.08 -29.74 -8.08
C GLU A 7 0.27 -29.20 -7.60
N ALA A 8 1.31 -30.05 -7.55
CA ALA A 8 2.66 -29.64 -7.20
C ALA A 8 3.22 -28.59 -8.18
N SER A 9 2.93 -28.74 -9.48
CA SER A 9 3.35 -27.80 -10.51
C SER A 9 2.66 -26.43 -10.37
N LEU A 10 1.34 -26.43 -10.10
CA LEU A 10 0.59 -25.20 -9.83
C LEU A 10 1.03 -24.50 -8.55
N ARG A 11 1.36 -25.25 -7.49
CA ARG A 11 1.90 -24.68 -6.25
C ARG A 11 3.26 -24.03 -6.47
N LYS A 12 4.14 -24.69 -7.23
CA LYS A 12 5.45 -24.13 -7.61
C LYS A 12 5.29 -22.87 -8.45
N TYR A 13 4.37 -22.88 -9.41
CA TYR A 13 4.02 -21.71 -10.22
C TYR A 13 3.56 -20.54 -9.35
N ALA A 14 2.57 -20.76 -8.48
CA ALA A 14 2.06 -19.72 -7.60
C ALA A 14 3.14 -19.19 -6.63
N ASN A 15 4.03 -20.06 -6.13
CA ASN A 15 5.15 -19.63 -5.29
C ASN A 15 6.08 -18.66 -6.03
N ASN A 16 6.44 -18.98 -7.27
CA ASN A 16 7.33 -18.13 -8.07
C ASN A 16 6.66 -16.82 -8.46
N TYR A 17 5.38 -16.89 -8.86
CA TYR A 17 4.61 -15.72 -9.26
C TYR A 17 4.46 -14.73 -8.09
N PHE A 18 4.04 -15.20 -6.92
CA PHE A 18 3.79 -14.35 -5.76
C PHE A 18 5.02 -14.06 -4.90
N HIS A 19 6.22 -14.49 -5.30
CA HIS A 19 7.42 -14.40 -4.46
C HIS A 19 7.76 -12.95 -4.08
N TYR A 20 7.56 -12.01 -5.01
CA TYR A 20 7.86 -10.60 -4.79
C TYR A 20 6.61 -9.75 -4.55
N HIS A 21 5.45 -10.38 -4.36
CA HIS A 21 4.21 -9.67 -4.05
C HIS A 21 4.19 -9.21 -2.59
N ILE A 22 3.43 -8.15 -2.36
CA ILE A 22 3.25 -7.55 -1.06
C ILE A 22 1.79 -7.74 -0.67
N ALA A 23 1.55 -8.49 0.39
CA ALA A 23 0.23 -8.69 0.95
C ALA A 23 0.05 -7.73 2.13
N ALA A 24 -0.97 -6.87 2.08
CA ALA A 24 -1.25 -5.95 3.17
C ALA A 24 -2.68 -6.09 3.69
N ARG A 25 -2.80 -6.14 5.01
CA ARG A 25 -4.06 -5.89 5.75
C ARG A 25 -4.03 -4.43 6.21
N VAL A 26 -5.04 -3.67 5.82
CA VAL A 26 -5.13 -2.24 6.10
C VAL A 26 -6.35 -1.96 6.95
N SER A 27 -6.16 -1.33 8.10
CA SER A 27 -7.26 -0.79 8.89
C SER A 27 -7.51 0.66 8.48
N ALA A 28 -8.68 0.93 7.90
CA ALA A 28 -9.15 2.26 7.52
C ALA A 28 -10.19 2.76 8.53
N HIS A 29 -9.87 3.84 9.24
CA HIS A 29 -10.71 4.42 10.28
C HIS A 29 -10.97 5.92 10.05
N PRO A 30 -12.24 6.36 9.95
CA PRO A 30 -13.46 5.54 9.94
C PRO A 30 -13.50 4.65 8.68
N CYS A 31 -14.37 3.64 8.65
CA CYS A 31 -14.54 2.84 7.43
C CYS A 31 -15.11 3.70 6.30
N PRO A 32 -14.83 3.34 5.03
CA PRO A 32 -15.50 3.95 3.88
C PRO A 32 -17.02 3.85 4.01
N VAL A 33 -17.74 4.86 3.54
CA VAL A 33 -19.23 4.89 3.61
C VAL A 33 -19.91 4.65 2.27
N ASN A 34 -19.18 4.74 1.16
CA ASN A 34 -19.70 4.54 -0.19
C ASN A 34 -18.62 4.07 -1.16
N GLU A 35 -19.03 3.68 -2.37
CA GLU A 35 -18.15 3.18 -3.41
C GLU A 35 -17.14 4.22 -3.92
N HIS A 36 -17.47 5.52 -3.87
CA HIS A 36 -16.55 6.57 -4.29
C HIS A 36 -15.36 6.70 -3.34
N GLU A 37 -15.56 6.54 -2.03
CA GLU A 37 -14.45 6.47 -1.07
C GLU A 37 -13.58 5.23 -1.30
N VAL A 38 -14.21 4.09 -1.54
CA VAL A 38 -13.47 2.84 -1.84
C VAL A 38 -12.66 2.97 -3.13
N LYS A 39 -13.26 3.53 -4.19
CA LYS A 39 -12.59 3.79 -5.45
C LYS A 39 -11.46 4.80 -5.30
N PHE A 40 -11.67 5.88 -4.53
CA PHE A 40 -10.63 6.87 -4.27
C PHE A 40 -9.42 6.26 -3.54
N ILE A 41 -9.64 5.36 -2.59
CA ILE A 41 -8.57 4.62 -1.92
C ILE A 41 -7.85 3.69 -2.92
N TYR A 42 -8.60 2.93 -3.73
CA TYR A 42 -8.05 2.03 -4.75
C TYR A 42 -7.17 2.80 -5.76
N ASP A 43 -7.71 3.84 -6.37
CA ASP A 43 -7.03 4.63 -7.41
C ASP A 43 -5.72 5.23 -6.88
N ASN A 44 -5.69 5.66 -5.62
CA ASN A 44 -4.47 6.22 -5.02
C ASN A 44 -3.48 5.14 -4.57
N LEU A 45 -3.93 4.00 -4.05
CA LEU A 45 -3.04 2.88 -3.78
C LEU A 45 -2.44 2.30 -5.07
N GLN A 46 -3.18 2.31 -6.17
CA GLN A 46 -2.69 1.85 -7.47
C GLN A 46 -1.56 2.73 -8.02
N LYS A 47 -1.48 4.01 -7.61
CA LYS A 47 -0.34 4.89 -7.90
C LYS A 47 0.91 4.53 -7.07
N VAL A 48 0.78 3.76 -5.99
CA VAL A 48 1.91 3.30 -5.19
C VAL A 48 2.57 2.10 -5.86
N ALA A 49 1.77 1.11 -6.25
CA ALA A 49 2.19 -0.08 -6.98
C ALA A 49 0.97 -0.75 -7.66
N PRO A 50 1.18 -1.55 -8.72
CA PRO A 50 0.10 -2.31 -9.34
C PRO A 50 -0.63 -3.21 -8.33
N ILE A 51 -1.96 -3.18 -8.34
CA ILE A 51 -2.82 -3.94 -7.43
C ILE A 51 -3.42 -5.14 -8.15
N GLU A 52 -3.22 -6.34 -7.63
CA GLU A 52 -3.82 -7.58 -8.16
C GLU A 52 -5.05 -8.03 -7.39
N TYR A 53 -5.13 -7.66 -6.12
CA TYR A 53 -6.27 -7.97 -5.27
C TYR A 53 -6.59 -6.78 -4.40
N PHE A 54 -7.88 -6.43 -4.29
CA PHE A 54 -8.35 -5.34 -3.46
C PHE A 54 -9.75 -5.63 -2.96
N ARG A 55 -9.92 -5.72 -1.64
CA ARG A 55 -11.22 -6.01 -1.04
C ARG A 55 -11.36 -5.46 0.36
N PHE A 56 -12.35 -4.59 0.55
CA PHE A 56 -12.85 -4.27 1.88
C PHE A 56 -13.67 -5.42 2.46
N SER A 57 -13.57 -5.61 3.78
CA SER A 57 -14.46 -6.48 4.52
C SER A 57 -15.89 -5.94 4.45
N LYS A 58 -16.86 -6.84 4.62
CA LYS A 58 -18.27 -6.47 4.67
C LYS A 58 -18.55 -5.68 5.96
N GLY A 59 -19.25 -4.55 5.84
CA GLY A 59 -19.71 -3.78 6.98
C GLY A 59 -20.98 -4.36 7.63
N SER A 60 -21.44 -3.70 8.69
CA SER A 60 -22.69 -4.02 9.40
C SER A 60 -23.88 -3.24 8.82
N MET A 61 -25.10 -3.57 9.26
CA MET A 61 -26.35 -2.88 8.86
C MET A 61 -26.18 -1.36 8.77
N GLY A 62 -26.41 -0.79 7.59
CA GLY A 62 -26.30 0.65 7.30
C GLY A 62 -24.98 1.11 6.64
N ASN A 63 -23.90 0.33 6.70
CA ASN A 63 -22.67 0.61 5.93
C ASN A 63 -22.20 -0.65 5.18
N PRO A 64 -22.10 -0.63 3.84
CA PRO A 64 -21.64 -1.78 3.07
C PRO A 64 -20.18 -2.19 3.36
N TYR A 65 -19.33 -1.28 3.85
CA TYR A 65 -17.90 -1.52 4.03
C TYR A 65 -17.48 -1.52 5.51
N GLY A 66 -16.66 -2.51 5.86
CA GLY A 66 -15.97 -2.58 7.14
C GLY A 66 -14.67 -1.78 7.14
N THR A 67 -13.96 -1.80 8.26
CA THR A 67 -12.69 -1.06 8.41
C THR A 67 -11.49 -1.80 7.84
N GLN A 68 -11.61 -3.08 7.51
CA GLN A 68 -10.49 -3.91 7.08
C GLN A 68 -10.44 -3.99 5.57
N LEU A 69 -9.30 -3.66 4.98
CA LEU A 69 -8.98 -3.81 3.57
C LEU A 69 -7.89 -4.86 3.41
N LYS A 70 -8.11 -5.84 2.55
CA LYS A 70 -7.10 -6.77 2.06
C LYS A 70 -6.63 -6.28 0.69
N VAL A 71 -5.32 -6.08 0.52
CA VAL A 71 -4.73 -5.65 -0.77
C VAL A 71 -3.47 -6.46 -1.07
N ILE A 72 -3.29 -6.83 -2.35
CA ILE A 72 -2.08 -7.45 -2.86
C ILE A 72 -1.49 -6.54 -3.94
N PHE A 73 -0.25 -6.12 -3.73
CA PHE A 73 0.53 -5.39 -4.71
C PHE A 73 1.50 -6.32 -5.43
N SER A 74 1.66 -6.11 -6.73
CA SER A 74 2.79 -6.62 -7.49
C SER A 74 3.93 -5.62 -7.40
N SER A 75 5.16 -6.09 -7.22
CA SER A 75 6.36 -5.23 -7.17
C SER A 75 6.84 -4.74 -8.54
N GLY A 76 6.07 -4.96 -9.62
CA GLY A 76 6.45 -4.55 -10.98
C GLY A 76 6.57 -5.71 -11.96
N VAL A 77 6.17 -6.92 -11.55
CA VAL A 77 6.15 -8.09 -12.42
C VAL A 77 4.85 -8.10 -13.23
N THR A 78 4.67 -7.15 -14.15
CA THR A 78 3.51 -7.14 -15.06
C THR A 78 3.66 -8.11 -16.24
N HIS A 79 4.84 -8.71 -16.44
CA HIS A 79 5.12 -9.53 -17.63
C HIS A 79 5.93 -10.81 -17.37
N LEU A 80 5.73 -11.51 -16.24
CA LEU A 80 6.02 -12.95 -16.22
C LEU A 80 4.83 -13.70 -16.79
N ASN A 81 4.67 -13.60 -18.11
CA ASN A 81 4.01 -14.68 -18.83
C ASN A 81 4.92 -15.91 -18.65
N PRO A 82 4.46 -17.01 -18.02
CA PRO A 82 5.31 -18.14 -17.65
C PRO A 82 5.89 -18.94 -18.82
N TYR A 83 5.52 -18.57 -20.05
CA TYR A 83 6.07 -19.10 -21.29
C TYR A 83 7.14 -18.20 -21.90
N ASP A 84 7.29 -16.98 -21.39
CA ASP A 84 8.35 -16.08 -21.80
C ASP A 84 9.60 -16.38 -20.98
N ASP A 85 10.67 -16.67 -21.71
CA ASP A 85 12.02 -16.84 -21.21
C ASP A 85 12.39 -15.61 -20.36
N ILE A 86 12.89 -15.79 -19.14
CA ILE A 86 13.23 -14.70 -18.19
C ILE A 86 14.16 -13.66 -18.83
N ASN A 87 14.87 -14.07 -19.88
CA ASN A 87 15.70 -13.26 -20.75
C ASN A 87 14.96 -12.23 -21.64
N LYS A 88 13.61 -12.19 -21.64
CA LYS A 88 12.79 -11.30 -22.50
C LYS A 88 11.83 -10.39 -21.72
N VAL A 89 12.08 -10.17 -20.44
CA VAL A 89 11.27 -9.23 -19.65
C VAL A 89 11.74 -7.80 -19.92
N PHE A 90 10.86 -6.95 -20.44
CA PHE A 90 11.10 -5.52 -20.59
C PHE A 90 11.14 -4.87 -19.20
N LEU A 91 12.33 -4.42 -18.79
CA LEU A 91 12.50 -3.53 -17.65
C LEU A 91 11.95 -2.14 -18.00
N PRO A 92 11.34 -1.41 -17.05
CA PRO A 92 11.05 0.01 -17.22
C PRO A 92 12.33 0.77 -17.61
N GLU A 93 12.21 1.80 -18.46
CA GLU A 93 13.34 2.53 -19.07
C GLU A 93 14.41 3.00 -18.08
N GLU A 94 13.98 3.25 -16.84
CA GLU A 94 14.80 3.66 -15.68
C GLU A 94 15.87 2.62 -15.26
N PHE A 95 15.73 1.36 -15.69
CA PHE A 95 16.58 0.23 -15.27
C PHE A 95 17.28 -0.47 -16.45
N VAL A 96 17.17 0.07 -17.67
CA VAL A 96 17.75 -0.52 -18.90
C VAL A 96 19.29 -0.58 -18.86
N SER A 97 19.94 0.15 -17.95
CA SER A 97 21.39 0.14 -17.75
C SER A 97 21.92 -0.99 -16.86
N VAL A 98 21.08 -1.90 -16.35
CA VAL A 98 21.50 -2.99 -15.46
C VAL A 98 21.64 -4.30 -16.26
N PRO A 99 22.83 -4.91 -16.38
CA PRO A 99 23.02 -6.15 -17.12
C PRO A 99 22.20 -7.32 -16.52
N SER A 100 21.51 -8.07 -17.37
CA SER A 100 20.68 -9.21 -16.96
C SER A 100 21.53 -10.45 -16.60
N THR A 101 21.88 -10.59 -15.33
CA THR A 101 22.07 -11.90 -14.68
C THR A 101 20.92 -12.11 -13.69
N ASP A 102 20.41 -13.34 -13.56
CA ASP A 102 19.25 -13.68 -12.70
C ASP A 102 19.36 -13.14 -11.25
N SER A 103 20.59 -12.98 -10.75
CA SER A 103 20.87 -12.39 -9.43
C SER A 103 20.56 -10.88 -9.37
N GLN A 104 20.93 -10.10 -10.38
CA GLN A 104 20.70 -8.66 -10.41
C GLN A 104 19.22 -8.33 -10.59
N TYR A 105 18.48 -9.13 -11.36
CA TYR A 105 17.02 -8.99 -11.48
C TYR A 105 16.30 -9.25 -10.16
N THR A 106 16.73 -10.29 -9.43
CA THR A 106 16.22 -10.60 -8.08
C THR A 106 16.49 -9.44 -7.12
N GLU A 107 17.69 -8.86 -7.15
CA GLU A 107 18.03 -7.68 -6.34
C GLU A 107 17.15 -6.47 -6.67
N VAL A 108 16.86 -6.21 -7.95
CA VAL A 108 15.95 -5.13 -8.36
C VAL A 108 14.53 -5.34 -7.82
N LEU A 109 13.97 -6.55 -7.95
CA LEU A 109 12.63 -6.84 -7.44
C LEU A 109 12.55 -6.76 -5.92
N GLN A 110 13.58 -7.23 -5.20
CA GLN A 110 13.68 -7.08 -3.75
C GLN A 110 13.78 -5.60 -3.34
N PHE A 111 14.57 -4.82 -4.08
CA PHE A 111 14.68 -3.39 -3.85
C PHE A 111 13.34 -2.69 -4.06
N GLN A 112 12.66 -2.95 -5.19
CA GLN A 112 11.32 -2.39 -5.47
C GLN A 112 10.30 -2.79 -4.41
N GLN A 113 10.28 -4.07 -4.01
CA GLN A 113 9.44 -4.56 -2.92
C GLN A 113 9.71 -3.78 -1.63
N SER A 114 10.98 -3.57 -1.27
CA SER A 114 11.36 -2.79 -0.09
C SER A 114 10.91 -1.33 -0.18
N GLN A 115 11.06 -0.68 -1.33
CA GLN A 115 10.61 0.70 -1.54
C GLN A 115 9.09 0.83 -1.37
N ILE A 116 8.32 -0.11 -1.93
CA ILE A 116 6.86 -0.13 -1.79
C ILE A 116 6.48 -0.36 -0.32
N CYS A 117 7.08 -1.35 0.36
CA CYS A 117 6.83 -1.59 1.78
C CYS A 117 7.12 -0.36 2.64
N ASN A 118 8.27 0.30 2.42
CA ASN A 118 8.63 1.52 3.15
C ASN A 118 7.62 2.65 2.89
N LYS A 119 7.20 2.83 1.63
CA LYS A 119 6.19 3.82 1.27
C LYS A 119 4.85 3.53 1.94
N LEU A 120 4.36 2.28 1.90
CA LEU A 120 3.13 1.88 2.57
C LEU A 120 3.20 2.07 4.09
N HIS A 121 4.32 1.73 4.72
CA HIS A 121 4.55 2.00 6.14
C HIS A 121 4.58 3.51 6.46
N SER A 122 4.97 4.37 5.53
CA SER A 122 4.94 5.82 5.74
C SER A 122 3.55 6.45 5.59
N ILE A 123 2.60 5.79 4.90
CA ILE A 123 1.23 6.31 4.74
C ILE A 123 0.51 6.31 6.09
N CYS A 124 0.04 7.49 6.52
CA CYS A 124 -0.74 7.67 7.73
C CYS A 124 -2.24 7.78 7.45
N ALA A 125 -2.61 8.56 6.45
CA ALA A 125 -4.01 8.90 6.19
C ALA A 125 -4.25 9.25 4.72
N ILE A 126 -5.52 9.28 4.34
CA ILE A 126 -6.01 9.77 3.06
C ILE A 126 -7.31 10.55 3.30
N PRO A 127 -7.58 11.67 2.60
CA PRO A 127 -8.84 12.36 2.72
C PRO A 127 -10.03 11.47 2.41
N ARG A 128 -11.13 11.70 3.12
CA ARG A 128 -12.40 11.06 2.81
C ARG A 128 -12.98 11.69 1.54
N HIS A 129 -13.30 10.88 0.54
CA HIS A 129 -13.90 11.38 -0.70
C HIS A 129 -15.18 12.20 -0.41
N SER A 130 -16.00 11.74 0.54
CA SER A 130 -17.21 12.45 0.97
C SER A 130 -16.96 13.88 1.47
N TYR A 131 -15.77 14.14 2.01
CA TYR A 131 -15.36 15.47 2.46
C TYR A 131 -14.80 16.32 1.32
N ILE A 132 -13.89 15.76 0.50
CA ILE A 132 -13.17 16.53 -0.53
C ILE A 132 -13.98 16.78 -1.81
N GLN A 133 -15.04 16.01 -2.07
CA GLN A 133 -15.85 16.16 -3.29
C GLN A 133 -16.46 17.56 -3.46
N ASN A 134 -16.64 18.30 -2.36
CA ASN A 134 -17.17 19.67 -2.36
C ASN A 134 -16.08 20.75 -2.25
N LEU A 135 -14.80 20.36 -2.18
CA LEU A 135 -13.67 21.28 -2.05
C LEU A 135 -13.05 21.54 -3.41
N ALA A 136 -13.62 22.51 -4.14
CA ALA A 136 -13.18 22.85 -5.49
C ALA A 136 -11.69 23.26 -5.55
N GLY A 137 -11.17 23.93 -4.52
CA GLY A 137 -9.74 24.30 -4.42
C GLY A 137 -8.83 23.07 -4.38
N TYR A 138 -9.20 22.06 -3.58
CA TYR A 138 -8.49 20.79 -3.53
C TYR A 138 -8.52 20.09 -4.87
N LEU A 139 -9.71 19.83 -5.44
CA LEU A 139 -9.86 19.06 -6.68
C LEU A 139 -9.17 19.69 -7.90
N LYS A 140 -9.02 21.01 -7.92
CA LYS A 140 -8.28 21.75 -8.96
C LYS A 140 -6.78 21.82 -8.71
N GLY A 141 -6.28 21.23 -7.62
CA GLY A 141 -4.87 21.29 -7.22
C GLY A 141 -4.42 22.66 -6.71
N ALA A 142 -5.35 23.59 -6.45
CA ALA A 142 -5.02 24.94 -6.00
C ALA A 142 -4.71 25.00 -4.49
N GLU A 143 -5.22 24.04 -3.71
CA GLU A 143 -5.07 24.00 -2.26
C GLU A 143 -4.70 22.60 -1.76
N ALA A 144 -3.76 22.54 -0.81
CA ALA A 144 -3.53 21.35 -0.01
C ALA A 144 -4.52 21.31 1.16
N LEU A 145 -4.97 20.11 1.54
CA LEU A 145 -5.79 19.88 2.71
C LEU A 145 -4.90 19.57 3.93
N PRO A 146 -4.88 20.44 4.96
CA PRO A 146 -3.97 20.24 6.09
C PRO A 146 -4.34 19.04 6.95
N TYR A 147 -3.34 18.21 7.28
CA TYR A 147 -3.53 17.08 8.20
C TYR A 147 -3.22 17.49 9.64
N LYS A 148 -4.20 18.08 10.32
CA LYS A 148 -4.06 18.49 11.71
C LYS A 148 -4.23 17.29 12.65
N TYR A 149 -3.22 17.04 13.48
CA TYR A 149 -3.22 15.96 14.46
C TYR A 149 -2.70 16.38 15.83
N GLN A 150 -2.97 15.56 16.83
CA GLN A 150 -2.43 15.64 18.18
C GLN A 150 -1.87 14.28 18.59
N LEU A 151 -0.79 14.28 19.37
CA LEU A 151 -0.20 13.06 19.91
C LEU A 151 -0.75 12.80 21.32
N ILE A 152 -1.40 11.65 21.49
CA ILE A 152 -2.04 11.26 22.76
C ILE A 152 -0.99 10.71 23.76
N ARG A 153 0.13 10.19 23.27
CA ARG A 153 1.21 9.58 24.08
C ARG A 153 2.59 9.91 23.49
N ASN A 154 3.63 9.80 24.32
CA ASN A 154 5.05 9.80 23.91
C ASN A 154 5.48 10.99 23.04
N GLN A 155 4.98 12.20 23.32
CA GLN A 155 5.25 13.39 22.50
C GLN A 155 6.75 13.64 22.30
N SER A 156 7.55 13.53 23.36
CA SER A 156 9.00 13.76 23.30
C SER A 156 9.75 12.77 22.40
N GLN A 157 9.29 11.52 22.30
CA GLN A 157 9.91 10.50 21.45
C GLN A 157 9.72 10.81 19.96
N PHE A 158 8.65 11.52 19.62
CA PHE A 158 8.23 11.79 18.25
C PHE A 158 8.46 13.24 17.82
N ASN A 159 9.29 14.00 18.54
CA ASN A 159 9.58 15.41 18.21
C ASN A 159 10.12 15.63 16.79
N ASN A 160 10.78 14.63 16.21
CA ASN A 160 11.33 14.71 14.85
C ASN A 160 10.34 14.20 13.78
N PHE A 161 9.18 13.70 14.19
CA PHE A 161 8.18 13.17 13.28
C PHE A 161 7.20 14.25 12.85
N SER A 162 6.87 14.27 11.57
CA SER A 162 5.82 15.10 11.01
C SER A 162 4.96 14.29 10.04
N VAL A 163 3.76 14.80 9.76
CA VAL A 163 2.88 14.22 8.75
C VAL A 163 2.60 15.30 7.70
N SER A 164 2.77 14.95 6.43
CA SER A 164 2.51 15.87 5.33
C SER A 164 1.02 16.21 5.22
N ASP A 165 0.75 17.37 4.63
CA ASP A 165 -0.59 17.70 4.13
C ASP A 165 -0.93 16.84 2.90
N SER A 166 -2.21 16.80 2.56
CA SER A 166 -2.72 16.08 1.39
C SER A 166 -2.92 17.03 0.22
N SER A 167 -2.56 16.63 -0.99
CA SER A 167 -2.87 17.35 -2.24
C SER A 167 -3.43 16.40 -3.29
N VAL A 168 -3.90 16.90 -4.44
CA VAL A 168 -4.35 16.03 -5.55
C VAL A 168 -3.21 15.17 -6.11
N GLU A 169 -1.99 15.71 -6.15
CA GLU A 169 -0.80 15.01 -6.62
C GLU A 169 -0.30 13.99 -5.60
N GLN A 170 -0.39 14.32 -4.30
CA GLN A 170 -0.06 13.44 -3.19
C GLN A 170 -1.24 13.33 -2.20
N PRO A 171 -2.25 12.48 -2.48
CA PRO A 171 -3.43 12.37 -1.62
C PRO A 171 -3.18 11.66 -0.29
N PHE A 172 -2.05 10.96 -0.14
CA PHE A 172 -1.69 10.37 1.13
C PHE A 172 -0.97 11.38 2.01
N CYS A 173 -1.38 11.46 3.27
CA CYS A 173 -0.62 12.11 4.32
C CYS A 173 0.51 11.15 4.74
N ILE A 174 1.76 11.57 4.51
CA ILE A 174 2.95 10.74 4.67
C ILE A 174 3.71 11.14 5.93
N ILE A 175 4.14 10.15 6.71
CA ILE A 175 5.00 10.34 7.87
C ILE A 175 6.44 10.55 7.41
N SER A 176 7.09 11.58 7.94
CA SER A 176 8.54 11.80 7.82
C SER A 176 9.17 11.93 9.20
N ALA A 177 10.46 11.61 9.34
CA ALA A 177 11.21 11.71 10.61
C ALA A 177 12.51 12.53 10.48
N GLY A 178 12.44 13.67 9.79
CA GLY A 178 13.60 14.51 9.49
C GLY A 178 14.68 13.72 8.74
N GLU A 179 15.94 13.81 9.18
CA GLU A 179 17.09 13.13 8.57
C GLU A 179 17.21 11.64 8.93
N LYS A 180 16.39 11.13 9.86
CA LYS A 180 16.48 9.73 10.31
C LYS A 180 15.74 8.80 9.37
N LYS A 181 16.35 7.66 9.06
CA LYS A 181 15.65 6.55 8.39
C LYS A 181 14.50 6.08 9.28
N ILE A 182 13.30 6.07 8.73
CA ILE A 182 12.10 5.66 9.44
C ILE A 182 12.04 4.14 9.49
N ASP A 183 12.15 3.60 10.69
CA ASP A 183 11.89 2.19 10.95
C ASP A 183 10.35 1.94 10.94
N PRO A 184 9.86 0.89 10.25
CA PRO A 184 8.44 0.55 10.19
C PRO A 184 7.75 0.47 11.55
N LYS A 185 8.37 -0.16 12.54
CA LYS A 185 7.76 -0.34 13.87
C LYS A 185 7.61 1.00 14.59
N THR A 186 8.58 1.89 14.44
CA THR A 186 8.51 3.26 14.97
C THR A 186 7.41 4.06 14.28
N CYS A 187 7.27 3.89 12.95
CA CYS A 187 6.20 4.47 12.15
C CYS A 187 4.81 4.05 12.64
N GLU A 188 4.61 2.75 12.87
CA GLU A 188 3.34 2.22 13.38
C GLU A 188 3.02 2.74 14.78
N THR A 189 4.02 2.79 15.68
CA THR A 189 3.84 3.36 17.03
C THR A 189 3.46 4.85 16.99
N PHE A 190 4.06 5.60 16.05
CA PHE A 190 3.72 7.00 15.83
C PHE A 190 2.28 7.16 15.31
N LYS A 191 1.88 6.35 14.32
CA LYS A 191 0.50 6.32 13.82
C LYS A 191 -0.48 6.06 14.95
N GLU A 192 -0.27 5.04 15.77
CA GLU A 192 -1.15 4.70 16.89
C GLU A 192 -1.32 5.86 17.88
N SER A 193 -0.27 6.66 18.06
CA SER A 193 -0.27 7.82 18.95
C SER A 193 -1.01 9.04 18.39
N ILE A 194 -1.34 9.06 17.09
CA ILE A 194 -2.05 10.15 16.41
C ILE A 194 -3.56 10.09 16.63
N ARG A 195 -4.10 11.19 17.17
CA ARG A 195 -5.51 11.59 17.08
C ARG A 195 -5.67 12.67 16.01
N HIS A 196 -6.66 12.54 15.14
CA HIS A 196 -6.95 13.51 14.09
C HIS A 196 -8.47 13.65 13.90
N ASN A 197 -8.88 14.53 12.98
CA ASN A 197 -10.28 14.69 12.62
C ASN A 197 -10.76 13.61 11.63
N PHE A 198 -11.53 12.65 12.14
CA PHE A 198 -12.12 11.52 11.40
C PHE A 198 -13.24 11.91 10.41
N GLU A 199 -13.75 13.14 10.47
CA GLU A 199 -14.68 13.64 9.44
C GLU A 199 -13.96 13.91 8.12
N LYS A 200 -12.67 14.26 8.18
CA LYS A 200 -11.89 14.71 7.02
C LYS A 200 -11.03 13.61 6.40
N PHE A 201 -10.50 12.70 7.22
CA PHE A 201 -9.54 11.70 6.77
C PHE A 201 -9.92 10.28 7.23
N HIS A 202 -9.56 9.30 6.40
CA HIS A 202 -9.36 7.92 6.84
C HIS A 202 -7.92 7.79 7.32
N LYS A 203 -7.72 7.40 8.58
CA LYS A 203 -6.42 6.90 9.05
C LYS A 203 -6.24 5.48 8.56
N LEU A 204 -5.07 5.22 7.98
CA LEU A 204 -4.69 3.94 7.40
C LEU A 204 -3.57 3.32 8.22
N GLN A 205 -3.76 2.08 8.65
CA GLN A 205 -2.74 1.31 9.37
C GLN A 205 -2.46 0.02 8.60
N PHE A 206 -1.21 -0.19 8.21
CA PHE A 206 -0.81 -1.30 7.32
C PHE A 206 -0.08 -2.37 8.13
N ALA A 207 -0.60 -3.59 8.11
CA ALA A 207 0.15 -4.79 8.46
C ALA A 207 0.59 -5.44 7.15
N ILE A 208 1.90 -5.41 6.88
CA ILE A 208 2.50 -5.78 5.60
C ILE A 208 3.32 -7.05 5.77
N ASP A 209 3.07 -8.00 4.88
CA ASP A 209 3.83 -9.23 4.73
C ASP A 209 4.22 -9.39 3.25
N VAL A 210 5.26 -10.17 2.97
CA VAL A 210 5.77 -10.36 1.60
C VAL A 210 5.81 -11.84 1.21
N GLY A 211 5.69 -12.10 -0.09
CA GLY A 211 5.85 -13.42 -0.66
C GLY A 211 4.59 -14.27 -0.72
N SER A 212 4.75 -15.48 -1.26
CA SER A 212 3.64 -16.36 -1.63
C SER A 212 2.78 -16.82 -0.46
N ASP A 213 3.39 -17.07 0.70
CA ASP A 213 2.65 -17.53 1.88
C ASP A 213 1.81 -16.40 2.49
N ALA A 214 2.32 -15.18 2.47
CA ALA A 214 1.58 -13.99 2.87
C ALA A 214 0.34 -13.77 1.99
N VAL A 215 0.50 -13.89 0.67
CA VAL A 215 -0.61 -13.81 -0.30
C VAL A 215 -1.68 -14.87 0.01
N ARG A 216 -1.27 -16.13 0.20
CA ARG A 216 -2.21 -17.22 0.52
C ARG A 216 -3.01 -16.93 1.78
N GLN A 217 -2.33 -16.57 2.87
CA GLN A 217 -2.98 -16.26 4.15
C GLN A 217 -3.92 -15.06 4.08
N LEU A 218 -3.72 -14.15 3.14
CA LEU A 218 -4.60 -13.01 2.93
C LEU A 218 -5.87 -13.41 2.16
N THR A 219 -5.76 -14.34 1.21
CA THR A 219 -6.86 -14.74 0.31
C THR A 219 -7.77 -15.84 0.84
N ILE A 220 -7.36 -16.55 1.89
CA ILE A 220 -8.22 -17.48 2.66
C ILE A 220 -9.19 -16.66 3.54
#